data_AF-A0A2N2H8S2-F1
#
_entry.id   AF-A0A2N2H8S2-F1
#
_cell.length_a   1.000
_cell.length_b   1.000
_cell.length_c   1.000
_cell.angle_alpha   90.00
_cell.angle_beta   90.00
_cell.angle_gamma   90.00
#
_symmetry.space_group_name_H-M   'P 1'
#
loop_
_entity.id
_entity.type
_entity.pdbx_description
1 polymer ?
#
loop_
_entity_poly.entity_id
_entity_poly.type
_entity_poly.pdbx_seq_one_letter_code
_entity_poly.pdbx_strand_id
1 'polypeptide(L)'
;MADKKKVLVFIVAFNAQRFIDSVIKRIPEEVTSDKSYEHEILIIDDCSPDRTFEVARDVKDHCRHSPIRITVMRNPVNLGYGGNQKLGYHYAIQNGFDAVVLLHGDGQYAPEVLPQMVSSILAGEADFVIGSRMLTKSRALRGGMPLYKFIGNVILTGIQNRLLGSSLSEFHSGYRAYSVAALRAVPFQMNSNGFDFDTDILIQMLDNGFRCREVDIPTYYGEEICHVQGVKYAFNILVSTALSRLQRFGIYYHPKFDYQNDVRYPSKLDFPSSHTFAVSRVRQGSVVLDVGCGSGYIARELCSRGIDVYGVDYSVDAQYREFFKEFLEGDINECDLSFSLQKVDYILLMDVIEHLDAPEEFLLHLRSRFAKHTPRIIITTANVAFLPVRISLLIGQFNYGKRGILDMTHRRLLTFHSLTRTLHNCGFRIESTEGIPAPFPLVFGRNVFSRTLLRLNRSLIGLWRGMFSYQIAIEAVPEPTAADLLEAAEKY
;
A
#
# COMPACT_ATOMS: atom_id res chain seq x y z
N MET A 1 7.12 20.15 33.67
CA MET A 1 6.90 18.71 33.93
C MET A 1 6.42 18.11 32.63
N ALA A 2 7.02 17.02 32.14
CA ALA A 2 6.47 16.34 30.98
C ALA A 2 5.03 15.89 31.31
N ASP A 3 4.10 16.06 30.36
CA ASP A 3 2.73 15.56 30.54
C ASP A 3 2.78 14.04 30.75
N LYS A 4 1.96 13.52 31.66
CA LYS A 4 1.96 12.07 31.93
C LYS A 4 1.40 11.35 30.72
N LYS A 5 2.05 10.26 30.29
CA LYS A 5 1.52 9.47 29.19
C LYS A 5 0.19 8.82 29.58
N LYS A 6 -0.72 8.70 28.62
CA LYS A 6 -2.08 8.20 28.78
C LYS A 6 -2.24 6.81 28.15
N VAL A 7 -2.74 5.86 28.92
CA VAL A 7 -2.96 4.47 28.51
C VAL A 7 -4.44 4.13 28.58
N LEU A 8 -4.96 3.59 27.49
CA LEU A 8 -6.32 3.07 27.39
C LEU A 8 -6.31 1.54 27.43
N VAL A 9 -6.93 0.95 28.45
CA VAL A 9 -7.30 -0.47 28.42
C VAL A 9 -8.71 -0.56 27.84
N PHE A 10 -8.79 -0.97 26.58
CA PHE A 10 -10.04 -1.05 25.85
C PHE A 10 -10.59 -2.48 25.85
N ILE A 11 -11.73 -2.68 26.50
CA ILE A 11 -12.45 -3.94 26.59
C ILE A 11 -13.58 -3.96 25.55
N VAL A 12 -13.42 -4.82 24.54
CA VAL A 12 -14.47 -5.12 23.55
C VAL A 12 -15.44 -6.16 24.14
N ALA A 13 -16.74 -5.86 24.17
CA ALA A 13 -17.73 -6.73 24.81
C ALA A 13 -18.92 -7.03 23.89
N PHE A 14 -19.29 -8.31 23.83
CA PHE A 14 -20.54 -8.80 23.25
C PHE A 14 -20.89 -10.13 23.91
N ASN A 15 -22.09 -10.27 24.49
CA ASN A 15 -22.50 -11.45 25.27
C ASN A 15 -21.50 -11.86 26.38
N ALA A 16 -20.96 -10.87 27.09
CA ALA A 16 -19.88 -11.02 28.06
C ALA A 16 -20.34 -10.87 29.53
N GLN A 17 -21.64 -10.92 29.82
CA GLN A 17 -22.19 -10.64 31.15
C GLN A 17 -21.59 -11.51 32.28
N ARG A 18 -21.07 -12.69 31.95
CA ARG A 18 -20.48 -13.64 32.92
C ARG A 18 -19.01 -13.34 33.25
N PHE A 19 -18.34 -12.56 32.43
CA PHE A 19 -16.88 -12.47 32.41
C PHE A 19 -16.35 -11.05 32.69
N ILE A 20 -17.09 -10.00 32.37
CA ILE A 20 -16.62 -8.61 32.53
C ILE A 20 -16.07 -8.31 33.94
N ASP A 21 -16.79 -8.70 34.99
CA ASP A 21 -16.36 -8.46 36.38
C ASP A 21 -15.03 -9.18 36.71
N SER A 22 -14.87 -10.44 36.27
CA SER A 22 -13.65 -11.19 36.52
C SER A 22 -12.47 -10.68 35.68
N VAL A 23 -12.71 -10.24 34.44
CA VAL A 23 -11.70 -9.63 33.58
C VAL A 23 -11.14 -8.36 34.23
N ILE A 24 -12.00 -7.48 34.73
CA ILE A 24 -11.58 -6.23 35.37
C ILE A 24 -10.79 -6.50 36.65
N LYS A 25 -11.24 -7.45 37.48
CA LYS A 25 -10.54 -7.84 38.71
C LYS A 25 -9.15 -8.45 38.46
N ARG A 26 -8.91 -9.02 37.27
CA ARG A 26 -7.63 -9.60 36.87
C ARG A 26 -6.65 -8.59 36.29
N ILE A 27 -7.08 -7.36 35.98
CA ILE A 27 -6.17 -6.31 35.50
C ILE A 27 -5.18 -6.01 36.63
N PRO A 28 -3.85 -6.15 36.41
CA PRO A 28 -2.86 -5.98 37.46
C PRO A 28 -2.89 -4.60 38.08
N GLU A 29 -2.70 -4.53 39.41
CA GLU A 29 -2.60 -3.26 40.12
C GLU A 29 -1.46 -2.37 39.58
N GLU A 30 -0.40 -2.96 39.02
CA GLU A 30 0.68 -2.24 38.34
C GLU A 30 0.15 -1.37 37.19
N VAL A 31 -0.82 -1.88 36.41
CA VAL A 31 -1.45 -1.09 35.34
C VAL A 31 -2.38 -0.04 35.92
N THR A 32 -3.03 -0.31 37.05
CA THR A 32 -4.06 0.59 37.59
C THR A 32 -3.53 1.64 38.56
N SER A 33 -2.34 1.42 39.12
CA SER A 33 -1.77 2.18 40.23
C SER A 33 -0.41 2.80 39.91
N ASP A 34 0.20 2.49 38.76
CA ASP A 34 1.42 3.16 38.32
C ASP A 34 1.13 4.64 38.01
N LYS A 35 1.55 5.49 38.94
CA LYS A 35 1.38 6.95 38.88
C LYS A 35 2.23 7.62 37.78
N SER A 36 3.10 6.87 37.11
CA SER A 36 3.87 7.36 35.96
C SER A 36 2.98 7.66 34.75
N TYR A 37 1.79 7.04 34.70
CA TYR A 37 0.85 7.16 33.59
C TYR A 37 -0.56 7.48 34.10
N GLU A 38 -1.37 8.04 33.22
CA GLU A 38 -2.81 8.15 33.42
C GLU A 38 -3.48 6.96 32.73
N HIS A 39 -4.33 6.23 33.45
CA HIS A 39 -4.96 5.02 32.95
C HIS A 39 -6.48 5.17 32.91
N GLU A 40 -7.08 4.70 31.82
CA GLU A 40 -8.53 4.59 31.68
C GLU A 40 -8.91 3.20 31.17
N ILE A 41 -9.93 2.61 31.77
CA ILE A 41 -10.59 1.42 31.24
C ILE A 41 -11.81 1.88 30.46
N LEU A 42 -11.85 1.55 29.19
CA LEU A 42 -13.01 1.75 28.33
C LEU A 42 -13.66 0.41 28.03
N ILE A 43 -14.94 0.28 28.37
CA ILE A 43 -15.74 -0.90 28.04
C ILE A 43 -16.77 -0.47 27.02
N ILE A 44 -16.80 -1.12 25.85
CA ILE A 44 -17.83 -0.88 24.84
C ILE A 44 -18.62 -2.17 24.60
N ASP A 45 -19.89 -2.15 24.99
CA ASP A 45 -20.87 -3.18 24.66
C ASP A 45 -21.38 -3.01 23.21
N ASP A 46 -21.22 -4.04 22.38
CA ASP A 46 -21.66 -4.04 20.97
C ASP A 46 -23.15 -4.39 20.81
N CYS A 47 -24.00 -3.66 21.53
CA CYS A 47 -25.45 -3.87 21.53
C CYS A 47 -25.83 -5.31 21.94
N SER A 48 -25.27 -5.81 23.06
CA SER A 48 -25.58 -7.18 23.50
C SER A 48 -27.06 -7.34 23.83
N PRO A 49 -27.66 -8.51 23.51
CA PRO A 49 -29.01 -8.87 23.93
C PRO A 49 -29.12 -9.29 25.40
N ASP A 50 -27.98 -9.62 26.03
CA ASP A 50 -27.91 -10.03 27.43
C ASP A 50 -27.59 -8.85 28.37
N ARG A 51 -27.29 -9.11 29.65
CA ARG A 51 -27.03 -8.06 30.66
C ARG A 51 -25.60 -7.49 30.62
N THR A 52 -24.87 -7.64 29.51
CA THR A 52 -23.45 -7.22 29.42
C THR A 52 -23.26 -5.74 29.76
N PHE A 53 -24.10 -4.85 29.22
CA PHE A 53 -24.00 -3.41 29.47
C PHE A 53 -24.33 -3.05 30.92
N GLU A 54 -25.36 -3.67 31.49
CA GLU A 54 -25.77 -3.45 32.88
C GLU A 54 -24.66 -3.89 33.84
N VAL A 55 -24.07 -5.08 33.61
CA VAL A 55 -22.95 -5.58 34.42
C VAL A 55 -21.74 -4.64 34.32
N ALA A 56 -21.40 -4.15 33.13
CA ALA A 56 -20.30 -3.20 32.96
C ALA A 56 -20.54 -1.88 33.72
N ARG A 57 -21.78 -1.36 33.69
CA ARG A 57 -22.16 -0.17 34.46
C ARG A 57 -22.09 -0.43 35.96
N ASP A 58 -22.58 -1.57 36.41
CA ASP A 58 -22.54 -1.93 37.83
C ASP A 58 -21.07 -2.02 38.29
N VAL A 59 -20.16 -2.61 37.51
CA VAL A 59 -18.71 -2.62 37.84
C VAL A 59 -18.14 -1.21 37.94
N LYS A 60 -18.47 -0.32 36.99
CA LYS A 60 -18.06 1.10 37.06
C LYS A 60 -18.55 1.75 38.37
N ASP A 61 -19.77 1.46 38.80
CA ASP A 61 -20.32 2.00 40.05
C ASP A 61 -19.61 1.46 41.30
N HIS A 62 -19.31 0.16 41.35
CA HIS A 62 -18.53 -0.44 42.44
C HIS A 62 -17.09 0.09 42.51
N CYS A 63 -16.51 0.43 41.37
CA CYS A 63 -15.15 0.96 41.27
C CYS A 63 -15.07 2.49 41.37
N ARG A 64 -16.14 3.21 41.76
CA ARG A 64 -16.14 4.69 41.87
C ARG A 64 -15.04 5.27 42.77
N HIS A 65 -14.59 4.50 43.76
CA HIS A 65 -13.51 4.89 44.68
C HIS A 65 -12.14 4.35 44.25
N SER A 66 -12.06 3.62 43.14
CA SER A 66 -10.80 3.16 42.56
C SER A 66 -10.02 4.35 41.98
N PRO A 67 -8.68 4.34 42.03
CA PRO A 67 -7.87 5.36 41.36
C PRO A 67 -8.01 5.32 39.82
N ILE A 68 -8.56 4.24 39.25
CA ILE A 68 -8.72 4.09 37.80
C ILE A 68 -10.05 4.66 37.30
N ARG A 69 -9.98 5.41 36.21
CA ARG A 69 -11.17 5.89 35.50
C ARG A 69 -11.78 4.76 34.68
N ILE A 70 -13.08 4.52 34.85
CA ILE A 70 -13.83 3.54 34.04
C ILE A 70 -14.92 4.26 33.25
N THR A 71 -14.86 4.14 31.92
CA THR A 71 -15.88 4.59 30.98
C THR A 71 -16.59 3.39 30.38
N VAL A 72 -17.91 3.43 30.35
CA VAL A 72 -18.76 2.37 29.80
C VAL A 72 -19.64 2.99 28.72
N MET A 73 -19.62 2.39 27.53
CA MET A 73 -20.41 2.81 26.38
C MET A 73 -21.17 1.62 25.80
N ARG A 74 -22.23 1.90 25.05
CA ARG A 74 -23.01 0.91 24.31
C ARG A 74 -23.22 1.39 22.89
N ASN A 75 -23.00 0.51 21.93
CA ASN A 75 -23.33 0.79 20.54
C ASN A 75 -24.85 0.74 20.35
N PRO A 76 -25.44 1.68 19.58
CA PRO A 76 -26.88 1.69 19.31
C PRO A 76 -27.31 0.54 18.38
N VAL A 77 -26.37 -0.05 17.66
CA VAL A 77 -26.55 -1.20 16.77
C VAL A 77 -25.34 -2.12 16.91
N ASN A 78 -25.48 -3.41 16.63
CA ASN A 78 -24.34 -4.34 16.60
C ASN A 78 -23.45 -4.01 15.38
N LEU A 79 -22.22 -3.57 15.65
CA LEU A 79 -21.25 -3.19 14.61
C LEU A 79 -20.33 -4.35 14.22
N GLY A 80 -20.36 -5.45 14.96
CA GLY A 80 -19.43 -6.56 14.83
C GLY A 80 -18.08 -6.26 15.49
N TYR A 81 -17.26 -7.31 15.64
CA TYR A 81 -15.98 -7.25 16.36
C TYR A 81 -15.04 -6.13 15.86
N GLY A 82 -14.81 -6.04 14.55
CA GLY A 82 -13.99 -4.98 13.95
C GLY A 82 -14.67 -3.61 14.02
N GLY A 83 -16.00 -3.56 13.94
CA GLY A 83 -16.77 -2.31 14.07
C GLY A 83 -16.65 -1.70 15.47
N ASN A 84 -16.75 -2.52 16.52
CA ASN A 84 -16.54 -2.09 17.89
C ASN A 84 -15.08 -1.67 18.14
N GLN A 85 -14.11 -2.41 17.55
CA GLN A 85 -12.70 -2.02 17.61
C GLN A 85 -12.43 -0.62 17.06
N LYS A 86 -13.00 -0.29 15.89
CA LYS A 86 -12.86 1.04 15.29
C LYS A 86 -13.32 2.14 16.23
N LEU A 87 -14.43 1.93 16.96
CA LEU A 87 -14.93 2.91 17.92
C LEU A 87 -13.98 3.10 19.10
N GLY A 88 -13.45 2.01 19.67
CA GLY A 88 -12.49 2.08 20.77
C GLY A 88 -11.18 2.78 20.36
N TYR A 89 -10.65 2.49 19.17
CA TYR A 89 -9.47 3.18 18.65
C TYR A 89 -9.74 4.63 18.31
N HIS A 90 -10.93 4.94 17.78
CA HIS A 90 -11.35 6.33 17.56
C HIS A 90 -11.42 7.10 18.88
N TYR A 91 -11.98 6.50 19.93
CA TYR A 91 -12.01 7.07 21.27
C TYR A 91 -10.61 7.36 21.80
N ALA A 92 -9.67 6.40 21.65
CA ALA A 92 -8.28 6.58 22.05
C ALA A 92 -7.64 7.80 21.37
N ILE A 93 -7.87 7.94 20.06
CA ILE A 93 -7.36 9.07 19.25
C ILE A 93 -7.95 10.41 19.71
N GLN A 94 -9.27 10.48 19.90
CA GLN A 94 -9.99 11.72 20.24
C GLN A 94 -9.64 12.23 21.64
N ASN A 95 -9.41 11.33 22.60
CA ASN A 95 -9.10 11.69 23.98
C ASN A 95 -7.60 11.84 24.24
N GLY A 96 -6.78 11.80 23.19
CA GLY A 96 -5.34 12.08 23.29
C GLY A 96 -4.56 11.01 24.06
N PHE A 97 -4.96 9.74 23.98
CA PHE A 97 -4.18 8.64 24.54
C PHE A 97 -2.85 8.46 23.79
N ASP A 98 -1.85 7.88 24.44
CA ASP A 98 -0.56 7.52 23.84
C ASP A 98 -0.53 6.05 23.40
N ALA A 99 -1.17 5.17 24.19
CA ALA A 99 -1.26 3.73 23.93
C ALA A 99 -2.68 3.23 24.17
N VAL A 100 -3.10 2.23 23.38
CA VAL A 100 -4.34 1.48 23.60
C VAL A 100 -4.03 -0.02 23.58
N VAL A 101 -4.58 -0.75 24.53
CA VAL A 101 -4.52 -2.21 24.58
C VAL A 101 -5.92 -2.79 24.46
N LEU A 102 -6.13 -3.66 23.47
CA LEU A 102 -7.37 -4.38 23.27
C LEU A 102 -7.39 -5.62 24.15
N LEU A 103 -8.44 -5.73 24.98
CA LEU A 103 -8.74 -6.89 25.79
C LEU A 103 -10.15 -7.39 25.46
N HIS A 104 -10.34 -8.70 25.45
CA HIS A 104 -11.65 -9.28 25.21
C HIS A 104 -12.46 -9.38 26.50
N GLY A 105 -13.73 -8.98 26.47
CA GLY A 105 -14.63 -9.06 27.60
C GLY A 105 -15.01 -10.49 28.01
N ASP A 106 -14.75 -11.49 27.17
CA ASP A 106 -15.03 -12.91 27.41
C ASP A 106 -13.99 -13.60 28.34
N GLY A 107 -12.88 -12.93 28.65
CA GLY A 107 -11.83 -13.45 29.53
C GLY A 107 -10.85 -14.42 28.88
N GLN A 108 -10.89 -14.57 27.56
CA GLN A 108 -10.00 -15.45 26.80
C GLN A 108 -8.51 -15.05 26.93
N TYR A 109 -8.24 -13.75 27.09
CA TYR A 109 -6.89 -13.22 27.21
C TYR A 109 -6.52 -12.91 28.65
N ALA A 110 -5.23 -13.08 28.95
CA ALA A 110 -4.64 -12.86 30.27
C ALA A 110 -4.34 -11.37 30.50
N PRO A 111 -5.12 -10.63 31.33
CA PRO A 111 -4.83 -9.23 31.63
C PRO A 111 -3.47 -9.06 32.33
N GLU A 112 -2.92 -10.13 32.89
CA GLU A 112 -1.61 -10.17 33.54
C GLU A 112 -0.45 -9.81 32.59
N VAL A 113 -0.67 -9.85 31.27
CA VAL A 113 0.33 -9.49 30.24
C VAL A 113 0.29 -8.00 29.89
N LEU A 114 -0.75 -7.26 30.30
CA LEU A 114 -0.92 -5.83 30.00
C LEU A 114 0.33 -4.99 30.31
N PRO A 115 1.00 -5.10 31.49
CA PRO A 115 2.18 -4.28 31.81
C PRO A 115 3.29 -4.39 30.76
N GLN A 116 3.55 -5.60 30.25
CA GLN A 116 4.60 -5.84 29.27
C GLN A 116 4.26 -5.24 27.89
N MET A 117 2.99 -5.32 27.49
CA MET A 117 2.54 -4.76 26.21
C MET A 117 2.57 -3.23 26.24
N VAL A 118 2.07 -2.63 27.32
CA VAL A 118 2.04 -1.17 27.51
C VAL A 118 3.46 -0.61 27.57
N SER A 119 4.32 -1.18 28.41
CA SER A 119 5.70 -0.70 28.57
C SER A 119 6.49 -0.69 27.26
N SER A 120 6.34 -1.73 26.42
CA SER A 120 6.99 -1.80 25.10
C SER A 120 6.61 -0.63 24.19
N ILE A 121 5.35 -0.16 24.26
CA ILE A 121 4.88 0.98 23.47
C ILE A 121 5.35 2.30 24.09
N LEU A 122 5.19 2.46 25.40
CA LEU A 122 5.49 3.72 26.08
C LEU A 122 6.99 4.04 26.07
N ALA A 123 7.84 3.01 26.13
CA ALA A 123 9.30 3.10 25.98
C ALA A 123 9.73 3.37 24.52
N GLY A 124 8.79 3.34 23.56
CA GLY A 124 9.07 3.55 22.15
C GLY A 124 9.85 2.41 21.50
N GLU A 125 9.83 1.21 22.08
CA GLU A 125 10.48 0.01 21.52
C GLU A 125 9.64 -0.61 20.39
N ALA A 126 8.32 -0.47 20.47
CA ALA A 126 7.38 -0.98 19.49
C ALA A 126 6.27 0.04 19.22
N ASP A 127 5.79 0.07 17.98
CA ASP A 127 4.64 0.88 17.58
C ASP A 127 3.34 0.08 17.71
N PHE A 128 3.43 -1.26 17.68
CA PHE A 128 2.38 -2.18 18.05
C PHE A 128 2.94 -3.49 18.65
N VAL A 129 2.14 -4.14 19.49
CA VAL A 129 2.50 -5.37 20.20
C VAL A 129 1.43 -6.43 19.99
N ILE A 130 1.85 -7.67 19.72
CA ILE A 130 0.96 -8.82 19.58
C ILE A 130 1.25 -9.80 20.72
N GLY A 131 0.21 -10.17 21.46
CA GLY A 131 0.27 -11.32 22.36
C GLY A 131 0.16 -12.60 21.53
N SER A 132 1.23 -13.37 21.38
CA SER A 132 1.27 -14.59 20.56
C SER A 132 1.20 -15.85 21.41
N ARG A 133 0.34 -16.79 20.99
CA ARG A 133 0.25 -18.14 21.55
C ARG A 133 1.29 -19.09 20.95
N MET A 134 1.89 -18.67 19.84
CA MET A 134 2.74 -19.48 18.96
C MET A 134 4.23 -19.14 19.09
N LEU A 135 4.58 -18.13 19.89
CA LEU A 135 5.96 -17.68 20.09
C LEU A 135 6.81 -18.79 20.71
N THR A 136 6.32 -19.43 21.77
CA THR A 136 6.93 -20.63 22.33
C THR A 136 6.39 -21.90 21.65
N LYS A 137 7.28 -22.61 20.93
CA LYS A 137 6.93 -23.87 20.25
C LYS A 137 6.24 -24.86 21.20
N SER A 138 5.15 -25.46 20.74
CA SER A 138 4.35 -26.48 21.45
C SER A 138 3.66 -26.00 22.73
N ARG A 139 3.73 -24.72 23.12
CA ARG A 139 2.97 -24.18 24.27
C ARG A 139 1.48 -24.09 23.96
N ALA A 140 1.11 -23.69 22.75
CA ALA A 140 -0.27 -23.67 22.26
C ALA A 140 -0.95 -25.04 22.38
N LEU A 141 -0.31 -26.12 21.91
CA LEU A 141 -0.84 -27.48 21.99
C LEU A 141 -0.95 -27.97 23.45
N ARG A 142 0.05 -27.66 24.28
CA ARG A 142 0.02 -27.99 25.72
C ARG A 142 -1.06 -27.22 26.48
N GLY A 143 -1.41 -26.01 26.04
CA GLY A 143 -2.52 -25.21 26.56
C GLY A 143 -3.89 -25.57 25.99
N GLY A 144 -4.01 -26.71 25.32
CA GLY A 144 -5.30 -27.24 24.86
C GLY A 144 -5.78 -26.74 23.49
N MET A 145 -4.94 -26.05 22.71
CA MET A 145 -5.33 -25.65 21.34
C MET A 145 -5.61 -26.89 20.48
N PRO A 146 -6.78 -26.97 19.82
CA PRO A 146 -7.08 -28.06 18.89
C PRO A 146 -6.05 -28.14 17.75
N LEU A 147 -5.59 -29.35 17.42
CA LEU A 147 -4.51 -29.57 16.45
C LEU A 147 -4.79 -28.95 15.07
N TYR A 148 -6.03 -29.02 14.58
CA TYR A 148 -6.40 -28.43 13.30
C TYR A 148 -6.30 -26.89 13.31
N LYS A 149 -6.57 -26.23 14.45
CA LYS A 149 -6.39 -24.77 14.61
C LYS A 149 -4.92 -24.41 14.64
N PHE A 150 -4.10 -25.20 15.33
CA PHE A 150 -2.66 -25.03 15.36
C PHE A 150 -2.06 -25.12 13.94
N ILE A 151 -2.36 -26.18 13.21
CA ILE A 151 -1.87 -26.38 11.84
C ILE A 151 -2.37 -25.27 10.90
N GLY A 152 -3.66 -24.94 10.96
CA GLY A 152 -4.23 -23.86 10.16
C GLY A 152 -3.52 -22.52 10.40
N ASN A 153 -3.26 -22.18 11.67
CA ASN A 153 -2.54 -20.97 12.06
C ASN A 153 -1.11 -20.94 11.48
N VAL A 154 -0.36 -22.04 11.60
CA VAL A 154 1.01 -22.14 11.04
C VAL A 154 1.00 -21.92 9.53
N ILE A 155 0.07 -22.57 8.81
CA ILE A 155 -0.02 -22.45 7.35
C ILE A 155 -0.36 -21.02 6.93
N LEU A 156 -1.42 -20.44 7.53
CA LEU A 156 -1.90 -19.09 7.19
C LEU A 156 -0.85 -18.03 7.52
N THR A 157 -0.25 -18.12 8.72
CA THR A 157 0.85 -17.23 9.15
C THR A 157 2.04 -17.34 8.20
N GLY A 158 2.42 -18.54 7.76
CA GLY A 158 3.50 -18.73 6.79
C GLY A 158 3.23 -18.07 5.44
N ILE A 159 2.00 -18.19 4.92
CA ILE A 159 1.58 -17.54 3.67
C ILE A 159 1.59 -16.02 3.82
N GLN A 160 1.02 -15.48 4.91
CA GLN A 160 0.96 -14.04 5.16
C GLN A 160 2.35 -13.44 5.35
N ASN A 161 3.23 -14.07 6.13
CA ASN A 161 4.62 -13.65 6.28
C ASN A 161 5.35 -13.58 4.94
N ARG A 162 5.16 -14.57 4.07
CA ARG A 162 5.77 -14.58 2.74
C ARG A 162 5.25 -13.44 1.87
N LEU A 163 3.94 -13.18 1.89
CA LEU A 163 3.32 -12.12 1.08
C LEU A 163 3.68 -10.72 1.59
N LEU A 164 3.73 -10.53 2.91
CA LEU A 164 3.97 -9.24 3.55
C LEU A 164 5.47 -8.96 3.81
N GLY A 165 6.34 -9.96 3.63
CA GLY A 165 7.77 -9.83 3.92
C GLY A 165 8.08 -9.72 5.41
N SER A 166 7.21 -10.26 6.27
CA SER A 166 7.34 -10.24 7.73
C SER A 166 7.77 -11.59 8.29
N SER A 167 7.98 -11.64 9.62
CA SER A 167 8.37 -12.85 10.35
C SER A 167 7.61 -13.03 11.66
N LEU A 168 6.31 -12.70 11.67
CA LEU A 168 5.46 -12.84 12.86
C LEU A 168 5.24 -14.31 13.21
N SER A 169 5.19 -14.63 14.50
CA SER A 169 4.86 -15.97 14.97
C SER A 169 3.37 -16.31 14.84
N GLU A 170 2.49 -15.31 14.87
CA GLU A 170 1.04 -15.47 14.73
C GLU A 170 0.35 -14.19 14.22
N PHE A 171 -0.53 -14.30 13.20
CA PHE A 171 -1.40 -13.20 12.75
C PHE A 171 -2.79 -13.19 13.39
N HIS A 172 -3.19 -14.29 14.03
CA HIS A 172 -4.59 -14.58 14.39
C HIS A 172 -4.91 -14.39 15.88
N SER A 173 -3.99 -13.78 16.64
CA SER A 173 -4.27 -13.34 18.00
C SER A 173 -4.97 -11.99 17.98
N GLY A 174 -6.03 -11.86 18.78
CA GLY A 174 -6.75 -10.62 19.03
C GLY A 174 -6.17 -9.80 20.18
N TYR A 175 -5.22 -10.35 20.96
CA TYR A 175 -4.61 -9.61 22.06
C TYR A 175 -3.52 -8.68 21.56
N ARG A 176 -3.83 -7.38 21.48
CA ARG A 176 -2.98 -6.42 20.79
C ARG A 176 -2.92 -5.09 21.50
N ALA A 177 -1.79 -4.43 21.37
CA ALA A 177 -1.61 -3.07 21.79
C ALA A 177 -1.05 -2.23 20.65
N TYR A 178 -1.46 -0.97 20.58
CA TYR A 178 -1.00 -0.03 19.55
C TYR A 178 -0.63 1.30 20.19
N SER A 179 0.42 1.93 19.67
CA SER A 179 0.59 3.36 19.84
C SER A 179 -0.54 4.08 19.12
N VAL A 180 -1.09 5.12 19.75
CA VAL A 180 -2.13 5.94 19.13
C VAL A 180 -1.58 6.71 17.92
N ALA A 181 -0.28 7.03 17.92
CA ALA A 181 0.42 7.59 16.77
C ALA A 181 0.35 6.65 15.54
N ALA A 182 0.63 5.35 15.70
CA ALA A 182 0.52 4.39 14.60
C ALA A 182 -0.94 4.23 14.11
N LEU A 183 -1.91 4.22 15.03
CA LEU A 183 -3.33 4.19 14.66
C LEU A 183 -3.76 5.40 13.82
N ARG A 184 -3.25 6.60 14.12
CA ARG A 184 -3.55 7.81 13.33
C ARG A 184 -2.98 7.76 11.91
N ALA A 185 -1.91 7.01 11.70
CA ALA A 185 -1.23 6.92 10.41
C ALA A 185 -1.91 5.95 9.42
N VAL A 186 -2.93 5.20 9.85
CA VAL A 186 -3.59 4.17 9.02
C VAL A 186 -5.11 4.37 8.95
N PRO A 187 -5.75 4.10 7.80
CA PRO A 187 -7.19 4.28 7.60
C PRO A 187 -7.99 3.10 8.16
N PHE A 188 -7.76 2.71 9.42
CA PHE A 188 -8.39 1.54 10.03
C PHE A 188 -9.93 1.61 10.05
N GLN A 189 -10.49 2.82 9.96
CA GLN A 189 -11.94 3.05 9.83
C GLN A 189 -12.54 2.35 8.59
N MET A 190 -11.74 2.18 7.53
CA MET A 190 -12.11 1.54 6.27
C MET A 190 -11.98 0.01 6.29
N ASN A 191 -11.51 -0.58 7.39
CA ASN A 191 -11.29 -2.03 7.50
C ASN A 191 -12.61 -2.80 7.59
N SER A 192 -12.54 -4.12 7.56
CA SER A 192 -13.72 -4.97 7.83
C SER A 192 -14.33 -4.67 9.21
N ASN A 193 -15.64 -4.89 9.33
CA ASN A 193 -16.32 -4.91 10.63
C ASN A 193 -16.28 -6.29 11.31
N GLY A 194 -15.81 -7.32 10.60
CA GLY A 194 -15.69 -8.69 11.10
C GLY A 194 -14.36 -8.97 11.80
N PHE A 195 -14.11 -10.25 12.06
CA PHE A 195 -12.86 -10.74 12.65
C PHE A 195 -11.62 -10.54 11.76
N ASP A 196 -11.81 -10.37 10.45
CA ASP A 196 -10.75 -10.06 9.49
C ASP A 196 -10.22 -8.61 9.60
N PHE A 197 -10.85 -7.74 10.41
CA PHE A 197 -10.31 -6.43 10.80
C PHE A 197 -8.86 -6.54 11.30
N ASP A 198 -8.61 -7.57 12.11
CA ASP A 198 -7.31 -7.83 12.72
C ASP A 198 -6.23 -8.07 11.66
N THR A 199 -6.58 -8.70 10.53
CA THR A 199 -5.63 -8.85 9.43
C THR A 199 -5.46 -7.54 8.66
N ASP A 200 -6.55 -6.82 8.40
CA ASP A 200 -6.51 -5.55 7.67
C ASP A 200 -5.58 -4.54 8.35
N ILE A 201 -5.69 -4.38 9.68
CA ILE A 201 -4.85 -3.44 10.43
C ILE A 201 -3.39 -3.92 10.50
N LEU A 202 -3.11 -5.22 10.60
CA LEU A 202 -1.71 -5.69 10.58
C LEU A 202 -1.05 -5.45 9.23
N ILE A 203 -1.78 -5.63 8.12
CA ILE A 203 -1.29 -5.29 6.79
C ILE A 203 -0.92 -3.80 6.73
N GLN A 204 -1.81 -2.93 7.23
CA GLN A 204 -1.57 -1.49 7.33
C GLN A 204 -0.31 -1.18 8.16
N MET A 205 -0.16 -1.83 9.31
CA MET A 205 0.96 -1.57 10.21
C MET A 205 2.30 -2.00 9.59
N LEU A 206 2.34 -3.22 9.05
CA LEU A 206 3.54 -3.79 8.46
C LEU A 206 3.99 -3.04 7.20
N ASP A 207 3.06 -2.63 6.33
CA ASP A 207 3.41 -1.88 5.12
C ASP A 207 3.90 -0.45 5.40
N ASN A 208 3.50 0.16 6.51
CA ASN A 208 4.02 1.44 6.98
C ASN A 208 5.37 1.30 7.70
N GLY A 209 5.91 0.08 7.82
CA GLY A 209 7.20 -0.15 8.48
C GLY A 209 7.17 0.04 9.99
N PHE A 210 5.99 0.02 10.62
CA PHE A 210 5.87 0.11 12.07
C PHE A 210 6.52 -1.08 12.76
N ARG A 211 7.15 -0.82 13.91
CA ARG A 211 7.90 -1.83 14.68
C ARG A 211 6.94 -2.69 15.47
N CYS A 212 7.00 -4.00 15.22
CA CYS A 212 6.24 -5.00 15.95
C CYS A 212 7.07 -5.63 17.06
N ARG A 213 6.47 -5.85 18.23
CA ARG A 213 7.00 -6.80 19.24
C ARG A 213 5.97 -7.89 19.52
N GLU A 214 6.45 -9.11 19.70
CA GLU A 214 5.60 -10.24 20.11
C GLU A 214 5.88 -10.58 21.57
N VAL A 215 4.82 -10.80 22.34
CA VAL A 215 4.87 -11.22 23.74
C VAL A 215 4.22 -12.59 23.85
N ASP A 216 4.87 -13.52 24.54
CA ASP A 216 4.30 -14.86 24.75
C ASP A 216 3.10 -14.79 25.68
N ILE A 217 1.96 -15.33 25.26
CA ILE A 217 0.74 -15.37 26.09
C ILE A 217 0.31 -16.81 26.38
N PRO A 218 -0.25 -17.08 27.57
CA PRO A 218 -0.79 -18.40 27.86
C PRO A 218 -1.97 -18.72 26.93
N THR A 219 -2.12 -20.01 26.61
CA THR A 219 -3.25 -20.50 25.82
C THR A 219 -4.23 -21.17 26.77
N TYR A 220 -5.44 -20.64 26.86
CA TYR A 220 -6.54 -21.23 27.62
C TYR A 220 -7.67 -21.55 26.65
N TYR A 221 -7.94 -22.84 26.42
CA TYR A 221 -9.15 -23.30 25.75
C TYR A 221 -10.07 -23.94 26.80
N GLY A 222 -11.12 -23.23 27.20
CA GLY A 222 -12.12 -23.67 28.18
C GLY A 222 -13.47 -24.04 27.53
N GLU A 223 -14.59 -23.73 28.20
CA GLU A 223 -15.97 -23.99 27.73
C GLU A 223 -16.46 -22.99 26.65
N GLU A 224 -15.58 -22.13 26.13
CA GLU A 224 -15.92 -21.08 25.19
C GLU A 224 -16.36 -21.62 23.82
N ILE A 225 -17.47 -21.10 23.30
CA ILE A 225 -17.94 -21.41 21.95
C ILE A 225 -17.24 -20.46 20.96
N CYS A 226 -16.38 -21.02 20.11
CA CYS A 226 -15.77 -20.29 19.01
C CYS A 226 -16.83 -20.00 17.93
N HIS A 227 -17.40 -18.80 17.92
CA HIS A 227 -18.40 -18.39 16.94
C HIS A 227 -17.83 -18.05 15.54
N VAL A 228 -16.50 -18.09 15.37
CA VAL A 228 -15.84 -17.79 14.09
C VAL A 228 -15.97 -18.97 13.12
N GLN A 229 -16.54 -18.71 11.94
CA GLN A 229 -16.50 -19.64 10.82
C GLN A 229 -15.07 -19.73 10.25
N GLY A 230 -14.28 -20.69 10.73
CA GLY A 230 -12.84 -20.78 10.45
C GLY A 230 -12.46 -20.76 8.96
N VAL A 231 -13.23 -21.44 8.10
CA VAL A 231 -12.96 -21.47 6.64
C VAL A 231 -13.23 -20.11 5.99
N LYS A 232 -14.36 -19.47 6.32
CA LYS A 232 -14.69 -18.12 5.82
C LYS A 232 -13.65 -17.10 6.30
N TYR A 233 -13.25 -17.19 7.56
CA TYR A 233 -12.17 -16.36 8.11
C TYR A 233 -10.86 -16.56 7.35
N ALA A 234 -10.41 -17.81 7.19
CA ALA A 234 -9.18 -18.15 6.46
C ALA A 234 -9.19 -17.62 5.02
N PHE A 235 -10.34 -17.72 4.34
CA PHE A 235 -10.49 -17.17 2.99
C PHE A 235 -10.38 -15.63 2.99
N ASN A 236 -11.11 -14.95 3.89
CA ASN A 236 -11.12 -13.49 3.96
C ASN A 236 -9.72 -12.90 4.24
N ILE A 237 -8.96 -13.49 5.15
CA ILE A 237 -7.61 -13.00 5.47
C ILE A 237 -6.64 -13.17 4.29
N LEU A 238 -6.74 -14.28 3.54
CA LEU A 238 -5.89 -14.54 2.38
C LEU A 238 -6.26 -13.60 1.22
N VAL A 239 -7.56 -13.40 0.99
CA VAL A 239 -8.06 -12.44 0.00
C VAL A 239 -7.60 -11.03 0.37
N SER A 240 -7.76 -10.59 1.61
CA SER A 240 -7.35 -9.24 2.03
C SER A 240 -5.84 -9.05 1.87
N THR A 241 -5.03 -10.04 2.28
CA THR A 241 -3.58 -10.02 2.10
C THR A 241 -3.21 -9.95 0.62
N ALA A 242 -3.85 -10.75 -0.25
CA ALA A 242 -3.60 -10.74 -1.68
C ALA A 242 -4.02 -9.40 -2.36
N LEU A 243 -5.20 -8.88 -2.03
CA LEU A 243 -5.70 -7.59 -2.54
C LEU A 243 -4.77 -6.43 -2.16
N SER A 244 -4.21 -6.44 -0.95
CA SER A 244 -3.22 -5.43 -0.55
C SER A 244 -1.99 -5.46 -1.46
N ARG A 245 -1.53 -6.65 -1.88
CA ARG A 245 -0.40 -6.78 -2.83
C ARG A 245 -0.80 -6.34 -4.23
N LEU A 246 -2.00 -6.71 -4.69
CA LEU A 246 -2.53 -6.28 -6.00
C LEU A 246 -2.67 -4.75 -6.09
N GLN A 247 -2.98 -4.07 -4.99
CA GLN A 247 -2.97 -2.61 -4.95
C GLN A 247 -1.59 -1.99 -5.04
N ARG A 248 -0.57 -2.67 -4.51
CA ARG A 248 0.83 -2.27 -4.73
C ARG A 248 1.29 -2.49 -6.17
N PHE A 249 0.67 -3.43 -6.90
CA PHE A 249 0.87 -3.58 -8.35
C PHE A 249 0.12 -2.55 -9.20
N GLY A 250 -0.78 -1.75 -8.61
CA GLY A 250 -1.66 -0.85 -9.37
C GLY A 250 -2.66 -1.60 -10.25
N ILE A 251 -3.08 -2.80 -9.82
CA ILE A 251 -4.10 -3.63 -10.50
C ILE A 251 -5.47 -3.47 -9.82
N TYR A 252 -5.49 -3.17 -8.53
CA TYR A 252 -6.68 -3.06 -7.70
C TYR A 252 -6.56 -1.85 -6.79
N TYR A 253 -7.66 -1.25 -6.38
CA TYR A 253 -7.66 -0.18 -5.39
C TYR A 253 -8.82 -0.32 -4.41
N HIS A 254 -8.48 -0.12 -3.14
CA HIS A 254 -9.41 -0.03 -2.04
C HIS A 254 -8.89 1.02 -1.04
N PRO A 255 -9.74 1.93 -0.54
CA PRO A 255 -9.33 3.00 0.39
C PRO A 255 -8.63 2.50 1.66
N LYS A 256 -9.01 1.33 2.17
CA LYS A 256 -8.35 0.73 3.35
C LYS A 256 -6.85 0.42 3.16
N PHE A 257 -6.36 0.31 1.93
CA PHE A 257 -4.94 0.13 1.65
C PHE A 257 -4.24 1.41 1.18
N ASP A 258 -4.94 2.55 1.25
CA ASP A 258 -4.45 3.87 0.86
C ASP A 258 -3.90 4.63 2.08
N TYR A 259 -2.73 4.22 2.54
CA TYR A 259 -2.01 4.81 3.69
C TYR A 259 -0.59 5.24 3.35
N GLN A 260 -0.13 4.98 2.13
CA GLN A 260 1.16 5.46 1.66
C GLN A 260 0.98 6.89 1.17
N ASN A 261 1.00 7.86 2.09
CA ASN A 261 0.74 9.28 1.79
C ASN A 261 1.76 9.89 0.83
N ASP A 262 2.93 9.28 0.65
CA ASP A 262 3.95 9.79 -0.26
C ASP A 262 4.86 8.64 -0.71
N VAL A 263 4.62 8.13 -1.91
CA VAL A 263 5.68 7.43 -2.64
C VAL A 263 5.78 8.11 -3.99
N ARG A 264 6.48 9.26 -4.00
CA ARG A 264 7.17 9.75 -5.21
C ARG A 264 7.73 8.53 -5.93
N TYR A 265 7.40 8.39 -7.22
CA TYR A 265 7.66 7.19 -8.01
C TYR A 265 9.07 6.64 -7.70
N PRO A 266 9.18 5.49 -7.03
CA PRO A 266 10.48 4.99 -6.61
C PRO A 266 11.28 4.65 -7.85
N SER A 267 12.59 4.87 -7.80
CA SER A 267 13.47 4.46 -8.88
C SER A 267 13.21 3.02 -9.30
N LYS A 268 12.96 2.83 -10.60
CA LYS A 268 12.78 1.52 -11.22
C LYS A 268 14.03 1.10 -12.00
N LEU A 269 15.22 1.64 -11.72
CA LEU A 269 16.43 1.30 -12.49
C LEU A 269 17.09 -0.03 -12.09
N ASP A 270 16.79 -0.56 -10.91
CA ASP A 270 17.45 -1.78 -10.40
C ASP A 270 16.84 -3.08 -10.92
N PHE A 271 15.81 -2.98 -11.75
CA PHE A 271 15.13 -4.12 -12.35
C PHE A 271 14.50 -3.71 -13.69
N PRO A 272 14.15 -4.68 -14.56
CA PRO A 272 13.53 -4.40 -15.85
C PRO A 272 12.23 -3.61 -15.72
N SER A 273 12.23 -2.37 -16.21
CA SER A 273 11.16 -1.38 -16.14
C SER A 273 11.20 -0.40 -17.33
N SER A 274 10.22 0.49 -17.43
CA SER A 274 10.23 1.64 -18.36
C SER A 274 11.50 2.49 -18.22
N HIS A 275 11.97 2.72 -16.99
CA HIS A 275 13.19 3.50 -16.72
C HIS A 275 14.43 2.80 -17.29
N THR A 276 14.60 1.50 -17.02
CA THR A 276 15.75 0.77 -17.57
C THR A 276 15.68 0.65 -19.09
N PHE A 277 14.47 0.56 -19.65
CA PHE A 277 14.27 0.51 -21.09
C PHE A 277 14.75 1.82 -21.72
N ALA A 278 14.23 2.97 -21.29
CA ALA A 278 14.61 4.27 -21.82
C ALA A 278 16.12 4.53 -21.69
N VAL A 279 16.67 4.36 -20.49
CA VAL A 279 18.11 4.59 -20.23
C VAL A 279 19.02 3.65 -21.03
N SER A 280 18.59 2.43 -21.35
CA SER A 280 19.38 1.49 -22.15
C SER A 280 19.44 1.84 -23.65
N ARG A 281 18.51 2.66 -24.15
CA ARG A 281 18.40 3.01 -25.58
C ARG A 281 19.10 4.30 -25.95
N VAL A 282 19.28 5.20 -24.98
CA VAL A 282 19.97 6.47 -25.21
C VAL A 282 21.47 6.24 -25.29
N ARG A 283 22.09 6.78 -26.35
CA ARG A 283 23.54 6.69 -26.57
C ARG A 283 24.28 7.76 -25.77
N GLN A 284 25.51 7.45 -25.36
CA GLN A 284 26.40 8.42 -24.72
C GLN A 284 26.71 9.60 -25.67
N GLY A 285 26.84 10.80 -25.10
CA GLY A 285 27.12 12.02 -25.86
C GLY A 285 25.95 12.54 -26.71
N SER A 286 24.74 12.02 -26.50
CA SER A 286 23.52 12.48 -27.16
C SER A 286 22.85 13.63 -26.39
N VAL A 287 21.96 14.34 -27.08
CA VAL A 287 21.06 15.34 -26.48
C VAL A 287 19.66 14.72 -26.32
N VAL A 288 19.11 14.79 -25.12
CA VAL A 288 17.81 14.21 -24.76
C VAL A 288 16.84 15.29 -24.33
N LEU A 289 15.61 15.21 -24.85
CA LEU A 289 14.46 15.93 -24.33
C LEU A 289 13.57 14.97 -23.53
N ASP A 290 13.43 15.18 -22.24
CA ASP A 290 12.61 14.41 -21.31
C ASP A 290 11.29 15.14 -21.04
N VAL A 291 10.22 14.75 -21.73
CA VAL A 291 8.89 15.35 -21.57
C VAL A 291 8.14 14.56 -20.50
N GLY A 292 7.61 15.24 -19.48
CA GLY A 292 6.98 14.58 -18.34
C GLY A 292 8.02 13.89 -17.45
N CYS A 293 9.12 14.58 -17.15
CA CYS A 293 10.27 14.02 -16.44
C CYS A 293 10.00 13.67 -14.96
N GLY A 294 8.85 14.04 -14.43
CA GLY A 294 8.39 13.80 -13.06
C GLY A 294 9.41 14.28 -12.04
N SER A 295 9.84 13.39 -11.15
CA SER A 295 10.85 13.73 -10.15
C SER A 295 12.19 14.23 -10.75
N GLY A 296 12.57 13.80 -11.96
CA GLY A 296 13.89 14.10 -12.56
C GLY A 296 14.95 12.99 -12.38
N TYR A 297 14.56 11.83 -11.85
CA TYR A 297 15.49 10.71 -11.59
C TYR A 297 16.17 10.17 -12.86
N ILE A 298 15.48 10.15 -14.00
CA ILE A 298 16.04 9.73 -15.30
C ILE A 298 17.14 10.70 -15.76
N ALA A 299 16.92 12.01 -15.60
CA ALA A 299 17.89 13.03 -15.97
C ALA A 299 19.22 12.84 -15.24
N ARG A 300 19.20 12.54 -13.94
CA ARG A 300 20.41 12.21 -13.16
C ARG A 300 21.18 11.03 -13.76
N GLU A 301 20.47 9.94 -14.05
CA GLU A 301 21.08 8.73 -14.61
C GLU A 301 21.70 9.00 -15.99
N LEU A 302 21.00 9.74 -16.86
CA LEU A 302 21.51 10.09 -18.19
C LEU A 302 22.72 11.02 -18.08
N CYS A 303 22.67 12.05 -17.23
CA CYS A 303 23.79 12.96 -17.00
C CYS A 303 25.04 12.23 -16.51
N SER A 304 24.88 11.22 -15.63
CA SER A 304 26.01 10.40 -15.16
C SER A 304 26.75 9.66 -16.29
N ARG A 305 26.12 9.51 -17.46
CA ARG A 305 26.68 8.91 -18.67
C ARG A 305 27.19 9.94 -19.68
N GLY A 306 27.22 11.22 -19.33
CA GLY A 306 27.64 12.33 -20.22
C GLY A 306 26.62 12.63 -21.32
N ILE A 307 25.33 12.58 -20.99
CA ILE A 307 24.22 12.92 -21.87
C ILE A 307 23.65 14.26 -21.42
N ASP A 308 23.41 15.17 -22.35
CA ASP A 308 22.79 16.45 -22.04
C ASP A 308 21.27 16.30 -22.03
N VAL A 309 20.64 16.70 -20.92
CA VAL A 309 19.19 16.53 -20.71
C VAL A 309 18.49 17.88 -20.60
N TYR A 310 17.40 18.00 -21.34
CA TYR A 310 16.45 19.12 -21.32
C TYR A 310 15.10 18.55 -20.87
N GLY A 311 14.35 19.27 -20.04
CA GLY A 311 13.16 18.71 -19.41
C GLY A 311 11.96 19.65 -19.40
N VAL A 312 10.76 19.08 -19.42
CA VAL A 312 9.51 19.81 -19.14
C VAL A 312 8.63 18.98 -18.21
N ASP A 313 8.13 19.62 -17.16
CA ASP A 313 7.10 19.08 -16.26
C ASP A 313 6.52 20.21 -15.40
N TYR A 314 5.45 19.95 -14.64
CA TYR A 314 4.90 20.90 -13.67
C TYR A 314 5.89 21.25 -12.57
N SER A 315 6.72 20.28 -12.16
CA SER A 315 7.76 20.49 -11.16
C SER A 315 8.76 19.34 -11.20
N VAL A 316 9.96 19.59 -10.66
CA VAL A 316 11.01 18.59 -10.50
C VAL A 316 11.52 18.66 -9.06
N ASP A 317 12.01 17.56 -8.50
CA ASP A 317 12.61 17.63 -7.16
C ASP A 317 13.82 18.56 -7.20
N ALA A 318 13.95 19.44 -6.20
CA ALA A 318 15.05 20.40 -6.12
C ALA A 318 16.44 19.74 -6.27
N GLN A 319 16.61 18.53 -5.73
CA GLN A 319 17.85 17.75 -5.82
C GLN A 319 18.19 17.26 -7.24
N TYR A 320 17.22 17.21 -8.16
CA TYR A 320 17.44 16.74 -9.53
C TYR A 320 17.45 17.87 -10.56
N ARG A 321 17.11 19.11 -10.16
CA ARG A 321 17.05 20.27 -11.04
C ARG A 321 18.39 20.58 -11.72
N GLU A 322 19.51 20.29 -11.06
CA GLU A 322 20.87 20.53 -11.56
C GLU A 322 21.25 19.64 -12.76
N PHE A 323 20.56 18.52 -12.97
CA PHE A 323 20.81 17.60 -14.08
C PHE A 323 20.14 18.05 -15.40
N PHE A 324 19.40 19.16 -15.38
CA PHE A 324 18.80 19.72 -16.58
C PHE A 324 19.58 20.93 -17.05
N LYS A 325 20.06 20.90 -18.30
CA LYS A 325 20.66 22.06 -18.97
C LYS A 325 19.66 23.22 -19.05
N GLU A 326 18.42 22.88 -19.37
CA GLU A 326 17.26 23.76 -19.37
C GLU A 326 16.06 22.93 -18.91
N PHE A 327 15.22 23.55 -18.07
CA PHE A 327 13.97 22.94 -17.60
C PHE A 327 12.86 23.97 -17.73
N LEU A 328 11.80 23.58 -18.44
CA LEU A 328 10.59 24.38 -18.59
C LEU A 328 9.56 23.89 -17.57
N GLU A 329 9.16 24.77 -16.66
CA GLU A 329 8.12 24.48 -15.69
C GLU A 329 6.76 24.83 -16.30
N GLY A 330 5.86 23.85 -16.43
CA GLY A 330 4.53 24.08 -17.00
C GLY A 330 3.74 22.82 -17.32
N ASP A 331 2.48 23.01 -17.69
CA ASP A 331 1.59 21.94 -18.15
C ASP A 331 1.99 21.48 -19.56
N ILE A 332 2.23 20.19 -19.73
CA ILE A 332 2.59 19.59 -21.03
C ILE A 332 1.46 19.77 -22.06
N ASN A 333 0.20 19.85 -21.62
CA ASN A 333 -0.95 20.10 -22.50
C ASN A 333 -0.96 21.52 -23.06
N GLU A 334 -0.31 22.48 -22.40
CA GLU A 334 -0.27 23.89 -22.81
C GLU A 334 1.13 24.34 -23.28
N CYS A 335 2.15 23.51 -23.07
CA CYS A 335 3.54 23.84 -23.38
C CYS A 335 3.81 23.78 -24.89
N ASP A 336 4.44 24.82 -25.42
CA ASP A 336 4.87 24.92 -26.81
C ASP A 336 6.21 24.18 -27.11
N LEU A 337 6.82 23.60 -26.07
CA LEU A 337 8.14 22.94 -26.08
C LEU A 337 9.25 23.90 -26.55
N SER A 338 9.18 25.18 -26.18
CA SER A 338 10.15 26.21 -26.57
C SER A 338 11.48 26.16 -25.84
N PHE A 339 12.24 25.11 -26.12
CA PHE A 339 13.63 24.96 -25.66
C PHE A 339 14.61 25.71 -26.56
N SER A 340 15.74 26.14 -25.96
CA SER A 340 16.89 26.73 -26.63
C SER A 340 17.75 25.69 -27.35
N LEU A 341 17.12 24.81 -28.14
CA LEU A 341 17.72 23.62 -28.73
C LEU A 341 17.83 23.72 -30.26
N GLN A 342 19.04 23.55 -30.79
CA GLN A 342 19.24 23.45 -32.24
C GLN A 342 19.04 22.01 -32.76
N LYS A 343 19.26 21.00 -31.93
CA LYS A 343 19.14 19.58 -32.29
C LYS A 343 18.81 18.74 -31.06
N VAL A 344 18.00 17.71 -31.26
CA VAL A 344 17.71 16.67 -30.27
C VAL A 344 17.96 15.31 -30.93
N ASP A 345 18.59 14.39 -30.21
CA ASP A 345 18.82 13.02 -30.71
C ASP A 345 17.74 12.05 -30.20
N TYR A 346 17.28 12.25 -28.95
CA TYR A 346 16.24 11.42 -28.34
C TYR A 346 15.16 12.26 -27.65
N ILE A 347 13.90 11.85 -27.78
CA ILE A 347 12.78 12.40 -27.00
C ILE A 347 12.18 11.28 -26.16
N LEU A 348 12.07 11.49 -24.85
CA LEU A 348 11.45 10.55 -23.92
C LEU A 348 10.03 11.01 -23.61
N LEU A 349 9.06 10.14 -23.86
CA LEU A 349 7.65 10.30 -23.49
C LEU A 349 7.29 9.15 -22.54
N MET A 350 7.72 9.25 -21.29
CA MET A 350 7.58 8.16 -20.32
C MET A 350 6.30 8.30 -19.51
N ASP A 351 5.31 7.43 -19.78
CA ASP A 351 4.02 7.44 -19.10
C ASP A 351 3.34 8.83 -19.20
N VAL A 352 3.45 9.47 -20.39
CA VAL A 352 2.91 10.82 -20.68
C VAL A 352 1.65 10.76 -21.53
N ILE A 353 1.66 9.93 -22.57
CA ILE A 353 0.63 9.92 -23.63
C ILE A 353 -0.77 9.66 -23.04
N GLU A 354 -0.87 8.84 -22.00
CA GLU A 354 -2.12 8.52 -21.31
C GLU A 354 -2.70 9.68 -20.47
N HIS A 355 -1.89 10.68 -20.12
CA HIS A 355 -2.31 11.85 -19.33
C HIS A 355 -2.64 13.08 -20.20
N LEU A 356 -2.32 13.05 -21.50
CA LEU A 356 -2.61 14.14 -22.41
C LEU A 356 -4.11 14.21 -22.73
N ASP A 357 -4.64 15.43 -22.81
CA ASP A 357 -6.03 15.66 -23.22
C ASP A 357 -6.23 15.35 -24.73
N ALA A 358 -5.25 15.72 -25.55
CA ALA A 358 -5.22 15.48 -27.01
C ALA A 358 -3.86 14.91 -27.48
N PRO A 359 -3.60 13.60 -27.26
CA PRO A 359 -2.30 13.00 -27.58
C PRO A 359 -1.95 13.07 -29.08
N GLU A 360 -2.96 12.99 -29.96
CA GLU A 360 -2.75 13.14 -31.41
C GLU A 360 -2.20 14.52 -31.79
N GLU A 361 -2.76 15.59 -31.21
CA GLU A 361 -2.34 16.98 -31.47
C GLU A 361 -0.93 17.22 -30.94
N PHE A 362 -0.66 16.75 -29.72
CA PHE A 362 0.68 16.81 -29.13
C PHE A 362 1.72 16.09 -30.01
N LEU A 363 1.42 14.90 -30.51
CA LEU A 363 2.31 14.14 -31.39
C LEU A 363 2.54 14.86 -32.74
N LEU A 364 1.51 15.49 -33.30
CA LEU A 364 1.64 16.30 -34.52
C LEU A 364 2.50 17.54 -34.29
N HIS A 365 2.34 18.23 -33.15
CA HIS A 365 3.18 19.36 -32.75
C HIS A 365 4.64 18.96 -32.53
N LEU A 366 4.85 17.82 -31.86
CA LEU A 366 6.19 17.27 -31.64
C LEU A 366 6.86 16.91 -32.98
N ARG A 367 6.11 16.30 -33.90
CA ARG A 367 6.60 16.01 -35.25
C ARG A 367 6.95 17.30 -36.00
N SER A 368 6.05 18.29 -36.03
CA SER A 368 6.29 19.54 -36.78
C SER A 368 7.53 20.28 -36.30
N ARG A 369 7.84 20.19 -35.00
CA ARG A 369 9.00 20.85 -34.42
C ARG A 369 10.32 20.11 -34.65
N PHE A 370 10.32 18.78 -34.57
CA PHE A 370 11.57 18.01 -34.49
C PHE A 370 11.83 17.06 -35.67
N ALA A 371 10.88 16.86 -36.60
CA ALA A 371 11.02 15.90 -37.71
C ALA A 371 12.26 16.12 -38.57
N LYS A 372 12.67 17.38 -38.78
CA LYS A 372 13.85 17.76 -39.58
C LYS A 372 15.14 17.04 -39.19
N HIS A 373 15.34 16.77 -37.90
CA HIS A 373 16.53 16.10 -37.38
C HIS A 373 16.30 14.61 -37.06
N THR A 374 15.09 14.11 -37.32
CA THR A 374 14.70 12.71 -37.13
C THR A 374 15.11 12.13 -35.78
N PRO A 375 14.77 12.76 -34.63
CA PRO A 375 15.11 12.23 -33.32
C PRO A 375 14.43 10.88 -33.10
N ARG A 376 15.05 10.02 -32.31
CA ARG A 376 14.40 8.78 -31.86
C ARG A 376 13.51 9.09 -30.67
N ILE A 377 12.25 8.69 -30.74
CA ILE A 377 11.28 8.87 -29.67
C ILE A 377 11.10 7.55 -28.94
N ILE A 378 11.23 7.59 -27.62
CA ILE A 378 11.04 6.47 -26.72
C ILE A 378 9.76 6.73 -25.94
N ILE A 379 8.76 5.87 -26.14
CA ILE A 379 7.43 6.03 -25.55
C ILE A 379 7.16 4.84 -24.63
N THR A 380 6.75 5.11 -23.40
CA THR A 380 6.17 4.09 -22.51
C THR A 380 4.80 4.51 -22.05
N THR A 381 3.90 3.54 -21.88
CA THR A 381 2.54 3.81 -21.38
C THR A 381 1.92 2.54 -20.78
N ALA A 382 0.92 2.70 -19.92
CA ALA A 382 0.14 1.60 -19.38
C ALA A 382 -0.56 0.74 -20.47
N ASN A 383 -0.61 -0.58 -20.24
CA ASN A 383 -1.31 -1.53 -21.13
C ASN A 383 -2.65 -1.99 -20.53
N VAL A 384 -3.78 -1.43 -20.95
CA VAL A 384 -5.11 -1.86 -20.47
C VAL A 384 -5.45 -3.30 -20.85
N ALA A 385 -4.78 -3.86 -21.86
CA ALA A 385 -4.95 -5.25 -22.28
C ALA A 385 -4.21 -6.27 -21.41
N PHE A 386 -3.53 -5.85 -20.35
CA PHE A 386 -2.85 -6.75 -19.42
C PHE A 386 -3.82 -7.74 -18.77
N LEU A 387 -3.43 -9.01 -18.68
CA LEU A 387 -4.31 -10.13 -18.30
C LEU A 387 -5.07 -9.92 -16.97
N PRO A 388 -4.44 -9.47 -15.87
CA PRO A 388 -5.16 -9.16 -14.63
C PRO A 388 -6.27 -8.12 -14.81
N VAL A 389 -6.05 -7.07 -15.62
CA VAL A 389 -7.07 -6.05 -15.91
C VAL A 389 -8.21 -6.65 -16.73
N ARG A 390 -7.91 -7.52 -17.70
CA ARG A 390 -8.93 -8.23 -18.49
C ARG A 390 -9.78 -9.18 -17.64
N ILE A 391 -9.15 -9.95 -16.75
CA ILE A 391 -9.87 -10.84 -15.82
C ILE A 391 -10.75 -10.01 -14.90
N SER A 392 -10.22 -8.92 -14.35
CA SER A 392 -10.97 -7.99 -13.53
C SER A 392 -12.20 -7.47 -14.28
N LEU A 393 -12.03 -6.97 -15.51
CA LEU A 393 -13.13 -6.49 -16.33
C LEU A 393 -14.16 -7.59 -16.64
N LEU A 394 -13.70 -8.81 -16.93
CA LEU A 394 -14.57 -9.96 -17.21
C LEU A 394 -15.50 -10.30 -16.05
N ILE A 395 -15.03 -10.13 -14.80
CA ILE A 395 -15.85 -10.34 -13.59
C ILE A 395 -16.60 -9.07 -13.14
N GLY A 396 -16.69 -8.05 -14.01
CA GLY A 396 -17.39 -6.80 -13.74
C GLY A 396 -16.62 -5.82 -12.84
N GLN A 397 -15.33 -6.06 -12.61
CA GLN A 397 -14.47 -5.22 -11.78
C GLN A 397 -13.61 -4.30 -12.66
N PHE A 398 -14.00 -3.02 -12.77
CA PHE A 398 -13.21 -1.99 -13.46
C PHE A 398 -12.80 -0.90 -12.47
N ASN A 399 -11.85 -1.26 -11.62
CA ASN A 399 -11.50 -0.54 -10.40
C ASN A 399 -10.36 0.45 -10.68
N TYR A 400 -10.67 1.75 -10.66
CA TYR A 400 -9.68 2.82 -10.78
C TYR A 400 -8.98 3.09 -9.45
N GLY A 401 -7.70 3.43 -9.51
CA GLY A 401 -6.89 3.78 -8.35
C GLY A 401 -6.03 5.02 -8.57
N LYS A 402 -5.24 5.40 -7.56
CA LYS A 402 -4.30 6.53 -7.63
C LYS A 402 -3.00 6.24 -8.39
N ARG A 403 -2.82 5.01 -8.88
CA ARG A 403 -1.61 4.54 -9.58
C ARG A 403 -1.90 3.28 -10.41
N GLY A 404 -1.08 3.05 -11.42
CA GLY A 404 -1.05 1.80 -12.18
C GLY A 404 -1.76 1.91 -13.52
N ILE A 405 -2.28 0.79 -14.04
CA ILE A 405 -2.86 0.76 -15.40
C ILE A 405 -4.17 1.54 -15.47
N LEU A 406 -4.98 1.45 -14.41
CA LEU A 406 -6.25 2.16 -14.26
C LEU A 406 -6.08 3.33 -13.28
N ASP A 407 -5.07 4.17 -13.52
CA ASP A 407 -4.91 5.41 -12.80
C ASP A 407 -6.10 6.35 -13.10
N MET A 408 -6.65 6.99 -12.07
CA MET A 408 -7.74 7.97 -12.18
C MET A 408 -7.37 9.19 -13.02
N THR A 409 -6.07 9.49 -13.16
CA THR A 409 -5.57 10.61 -13.96
C THR A 409 -5.38 10.27 -15.43
N HIS A 410 -5.46 8.98 -15.82
CA HIS A 410 -5.39 8.60 -17.23
C HIS A 410 -6.63 9.09 -17.99
N ARG A 411 -6.41 9.89 -19.03
CA ARG A 411 -7.44 10.36 -19.98
C ARG A 411 -7.73 9.34 -21.08
N ARG A 412 -6.75 8.48 -21.39
CA ARG A 412 -6.83 7.44 -22.43
C ARG A 412 -6.29 6.13 -21.91
N LEU A 413 -6.97 5.04 -22.25
CA LEU A 413 -6.52 3.68 -21.97
C LEU A 413 -6.02 3.04 -23.27
N LEU A 414 -4.76 2.62 -23.28
CA LEU A 414 -4.07 2.20 -24.49
C LEU A 414 -3.76 0.71 -24.51
N THR A 415 -3.73 0.18 -25.73
CA THR A 415 -3.23 -1.14 -26.09
C THR A 415 -2.09 -0.97 -27.09
N PHE A 416 -1.30 -2.01 -27.31
CA PHE A 416 -0.26 -2.01 -28.34
C PHE A 416 -0.80 -1.56 -29.71
N HIS A 417 -1.99 -2.04 -30.08
CA HIS A 417 -2.60 -1.71 -31.36
C HIS A 417 -3.06 -0.26 -31.44
N SER A 418 -3.73 0.24 -30.40
CA SER A 418 -4.23 1.62 -30.40
C SER A 418 -3.08 2.64 -30.41
N LEU A 419 -2.02 2.43 -29.60
CA LEU A 419 -0.85 3.32 -29.60
C LEU A 419 -0.12 3.27 -30.94
N THR A 420 0.11 2.07 -31.50
CA THR A 420 0.73 1.90 -32.82
C THR A 420 -0.03 2.65 -33.90
N ARG A 421 -1.36 2.53 -33.90
CA ARG A 421 -2.23 3.23 -34.85
C ARG A 421 -2.16 4.74 -34.70
N THR A 422 -2.19 5.26 -33.46
CA THR A 422 -2.06 6.69 -33.19
C THR A 422 -0.73 7.23 -33.72
N LEU A 423 0.38 6.54 -33.45
CA LEU A 423 1.71 6.95 -33.96
C LEU A 423 1.77 6.96 -35.49
N HIS A 424 1.27 5.92 -36.16
CA HIS A 424 1.23 5.90 -37.62
C HIS A 424 0.37 7.04 -38.19
N ASN A 425 -0.80 7.30 -37.60
CA ASN A 425 -1.68 8.38 -38.06
C ASN A 425 -1.06 9.77 -37.88
N CYS A 426 -0.20 9.96 -36.88
CA CYS A 426 0.56 11.20 -36.67
C CYS A 426 1.84 11.27 -37.51
N GLY A 427 2.15 10.25 -38.33
CA GLY A 427 3.32 10.18 -39.20
C GLY A 427 4.61 9.85 -38.47
N PHE A 428 4.55 8.86 -37.59
CA PHE A 428 5.71 8.25 -36.98
C PHE A 428 5.92 6.84 -37.54
N ARG A 429 7.16 6.52 -37.86
CA ARG A 429 7.58 5.18 -38.25
C ARG A 429 8.11 4.44 -37.02
N ILE A 430 7.48 3.32 -36.69
CA ILE A 430 7.88 2.50 -35.54
C ILE A 430 9.11 1.66 -35.90
N GLU A 431 10.16 1.76 -35.08
CA GLU A 431 11.39 0.97 -35.22
C GLU A 431 11.33 -0.31 -34.38
N SER A 432 10.80 -0.24 -33.15
CA SER A 432 10.61 -1.41 -32.31
C SER A 432 9.45 -1.28 -31.33
N THR A 433 8.93 -2.42 -30.91
CA THR A 433 7.83 -2.51 -29.94
C THR A 433 8.08 -3.66 -28.98
N GLU A 434 8.14 -3.33 -27.69
CA GLU A 434 8.49 -4.25 -26.61
C GLU A 434 7.48 -4.21 -25.47
N GLY A 435 7.45 -5.29 -24.71
CA GLY A 435 6.61 -5.44 -23.53
C GLY A 435 7.44 -5.28 -22.25
N ILE A 436 7.03 -4.36 -21.38
CA ILE A 436 7.65 -4.19 -20.07
C ILE A 436 6.94 -5.10 -19.05
N PRO A 437 7.70 -5.90 -18.26
CA PRO A 437 7.11 -6.79 -17.26
C PRO A 437 6.54 -6.04 -16.06
N ALA A 438 5.67 -6.72 -15.30
CA ALA A 438 5.12 -6.16 -14.07
C ALA A 438 6.23 -5.97 -13.01
N PRO A 439 6.13 -4.92 -12.16
CA PRO A 439 7.20 -4.56 -11.22
C PRO A 439 7.21 -5.42 -9.95
N PHE A 440 7.33 -6.74 -10.08
CA PHE A 440 7.36 -7.69 -8.95
C PHE A 440 8.34 -7.31 -7.82
N PRO A 441 9.56 -6.80 -8.11
CA PRO A 441 10.50 -6.40 -7.05
C PRO A 441 10.02 -5.23 -6.18
N LEU A 442 9.15 -4.33 -6.68
CA LEU A 442 8.59 -3.24 -5.88
C LEU A 442 7.54 -3.73 -4.87
N VAL A 443 6.89 -4.86 -5.17
CA VAL A 443 5.79 -5.37 -4.35
C VAL A 443 6.25 -6.43 -3.36
N PHE A 444 7.01 -7.42 -3.81
CA PHE A 444 7.46 -8.54 -2.98
C PHE A 444 8.88 -8.36 -2.43
N GLY A 445 9.51 -7.21 -2.67
CA GLY A 445 10.91 -6.96 -2.36
C GLY A 445 11.86 -7.72 -3.27
N ARG A 446 13.16 -7.53 -3.05
CA ARG A 446 14.24 -8.14 -3.83
C ARG A 446 14.59 -9.51 -3.26
N ASN A 447 13.98 -10.56 -3.78
CA ASN A 447 14.24 -11.94 -3.34
C ASN A 447 14.17 -12.92 -4.52
N VAL A 448 14.48 -14.19 -4.25
CA VAL A 448 14.43 -15.26 -5.27
C VAL A 448 13.03 -15.38 -5.87
N PHE A 449 11.99 -15.16 -5.07
CA PHE A 449 10.60 -15.25 -5.52
C PHE A 449 10.25 -14.18 -6.56
N SER A 450 10.55 -12.90 -6.30
CA SER A 450 10.28 -11.81 -7.25
C SER A 450 11.12 -11.95 -8.52
N ARG A 451 12.36 -12.45 -8.44
CA ARG A 451 13.20 -12.75 -9.62
C ARG A 451 12.60 -13.86 -10.48
N THR A 452 12.06 -14.91 -9.87
CA THR A 452 11.42 -16.02 -10.59
C THR A 452 10.14 -15.55 -11.30
N LEU A 453 9.30 -14.76 -10.62
CA LEU A 453 8.09 -14.18 -11.24
C LEU A 453 8.43 -13.28 -12.43
N LEU A 454 9.48 -12.46 -12.30
CA LEU A 454 9.95 -11.60 -13.37
C LEU A 454 10.43 -12.40 -14.60
N ARG A 455 11.17 -13.50 -14.40
CA ARG A 455 11.60 -14.39 -15.49
C ARG A 455 10.40 -15.03 -16.19
N LEU A 456 9.46 -15.56 -15.40
CA LEU A 456 8.24 -16.16 -15.93
C LEU A 456 7.43 -15.15 -16.75
N ASN A 457 7.21 -13.94 -16.22
CA ASN A 457 6.46 -12.92 -16.93
C ASN A 457 7.15 -12.49 -18.23
N ARG A 458 8.47 -12.38 -18.26
CA ARG A 458 9.23 -12.14 -19.51
C ARG A 458 9.05 -13.25 -20.55
N SER A 459 9.09 -14.52 -20.13
CA SER A 459 8.80 -15.63 -21.05
C SER A 459 7.38 -15.56 -21.62
N LEU A 460 6.39 -15.21 -20.78
CA LEU A 460 5.00 -15.03 -21.20
C LEU A 460 4.82 -13.84 -22.15
N ILE A 461 5.54 -12.73 -21.95
CA ILE A 461 5.57 -11.59 -22.87
C ILE A 461 6.06 -12.02 -24.26
N GLY A 462 7.05 -12.91 -24.33
CA GLY A 462 7.54 -13.50 -25.58
C GLY A 462 6.46 -14.30 -26.34
N LEU A 463 5.57 -14.98 -25.60
CA LEU A 463 4.46 -15.73 -26.19
C LEU A 463 3.31 -14.82 -26.65
N TRP A 464 2.87 -13.89 -25.78
CA TRP A 464 1.77 -12.97 -26.10
C TRP A 464 1.96 -11.61 -25.43
N ARG A 465 2.71 -10.74 -26.11
CA ARG A 465 3.07 -9.39 -25.60
C ARG A 465 1.87 -8.60 -25.09
N GLY A 466 0.78 -8.57 -25.85
CA GLY A 466 -0.38 -7.75 -25.53
C GLY A 466 -1.08 -8.17 -24.24
N MET A 467 -1.03 -9.45 -23.89
CA MET A 467 -1.70 -10.01 -22.72
C MET A 467 -0.82 -9.98 -21.47
N PHE A 468 0.50 -10.09 -21.61
CA PHE A 468 1.40 -10.28 -20.46
C PHE A 468 2.32 -9.11 -20.15
N SER A 469 2.29 -8.04 -20.96
CA SER A 469 3.04 -6.81 -20.65
C SER A 469 2.24 -5.91 -19.73
N TYR A 470 2.89 -5.40 -18.68
CA TYR A 470 2.31 -4.41 -17.77
C TYR A 470 2.29 -3.03 -18.41
N GLN A 471 3.38 -2.67 -19.09
CA GLN A 471 3.51 -1.44 -19.88
C GLN A 471 3.91 -1.77 -21.33
N ILE A 472 3.53 -0.87 -22.22
CA ILE A 472 3.91 -0.84 -23.62
C ILE A 472 5.20 -0.02 -23.73
N ALA A 473 6.15 -0.46 -24.54
CA ALA A 473 7.33 0.32 -24.90
C ALA A 473 7.47 0.38 -26.42
N ILE A 474 7.59 1.58 -27.00
CA ILE A 474 7.76 1.78 -28.43
C ILE A 474 8.94 2.72 -28.69
N GLU A 475 9.76 2.37 -29.67
CA GLU A 475 10.68 3.30 -30.31
C GLU A 475 10.14 3.66 -31.69
N ALA A 476 10.08 4.96 -31.97
CA ALA A 476 9.61 5.48 -33.24
C ALA A 476 10.45 6.68 -33.68
N VAL A 477 10.38 6.99 -34.97
CA VAL A 477 11.05 8.15 -35.57
C VAL A 477 9.98 8.97 -36.31
N PRO A 478 9.94 10.30 -36.14
CA PRO A 478 9.04 11.15 -36.91
C PRO A 478 9.42 11.11 -38.39
N GLU A 479 8.43 10.94 -39.26
CA GLU A 479 8.63 11.10 -40.69
C GLU A 479 8.69 12.60 -41.03
N PRO A 480 9.49 13.01 -42.05
CA PRO A 480 9.56 14.40 -42.49
C PRO A 480 8.18 14.99 -42.74
N THR A 481 7.98 16.26 -42.40
CA THR A 481 6.77 16.99 -42.79
C THR A 481 6.84 17.45 -44.24
N ALA A 482 5.70 17.84 -44.82
CA ALA A 482 5.69 18.43 -46.16
C ALA A 482 6.56 19.70 -46.24
N ALA A 483 6.63 20.48 -45.16
CA ALA A 483 7.49 21.66 -45.07
C ALA A 483 8.98 21.28 -45.08
N ASP A 484 9.36 20.25 -44.32
CA ASP A 484 10.75 19.74 -44.31
C ASP A 484 11.15 19.23 -45.69
N LEU A 485 10.26 18.49 -46.36
CA LEU A 485 10.49 17.94 -47.69
C LEU A 485 10.59 19.05 -48.74
N LEU A 486 9.78 20.10 -48.64
CA LEU A 486 9.84 21.26 -49.54
C LEU A 486 11.17 22.01 -49.36
N GLU A 487 11.56 22.34 -48.13
CA GLU A 487 12.85 23.01 -47.85
C GLU A 487 14.04 22.16 -48.32
N ALA A 488 13.96 20.84 -48.20
CA ALA A 488 14.98 19.93 -48.69
C ALA A 488 15.02 19.88 -50.22
N ALA A 489 13.85 19.84 -50.88
CA ALA A 489 13.74 19.81 -52.34
C ALA A 489 14.24 21.10 -52.99
N GLU A 490 14.00 22.26 -52.37
CA GLU A 490 14.49 23.58 -52.86
C GLU A 490 16.03 23.72 -52.82
N LYS A 491 16.74 22.83 -52.12
CA LYS A 491 18.21 22.83 -52.04
C LYS A 491 18.90 22.01 -53.13
N TYR A 492 18.15 21.20 -53.89
CA TYR A 492 18.65 20.39 -55.02
C TYR A 492 18.14 20.95 -56.34
#